data_AF-A0A1H0QHT8-F1
#
_entry.id   AF-A0A1H0QHT8-F1
#
_cell.length_a   1.000
_cell.length_b   1.000
_cell.length_c   1.000
_cell.angle_alpha   90.00
_cell.angle_beta   90.00
_cell.angle_gamma   90.00
#
_symmetry.space_group_name_H-M   'P 1'
#
loop_
_entity.id
_entity.type
_entity.pdbx_description
1 polymer ?
#
loop_
_entity_poly.entity_id
_entity_poly.type
_entity_poly.pdbx_seq_one_letter_code
_entity_poly.pdbx_strand_id
1 'polypeptide(L)'
;MKKAFEIEGEVDGLPVTRATSIPETSEARAAAVAATVARAAIDQADHAMRNWTDPLNGPVRIGSAEHLRMFCNMLLQTHNPYKPSVIDWPKLPPDALRRVTSLPIWDIAVQTEGRASVRVHSFAARQKDALLRSALEMDADEEARHKVVLSKLVQAYGITLAPEPEYLPPADAEWGWLVTGYSECIDSFAAFGLFAAAKDSGFFPAELVETFEPVIQEEGRHILFFANWVAWYRASLPWWRRPAFAFKVARVWLFLIRERIGLAKGIDVKADGTAQDANFPMNAAGSLGQTLSAGAMIDLCLAENERRMAGYDARLVRPTTVPRLARLARRFIK
;
A
#
# COMPACT_ATOMS: atom_id res chain seq x y z
N MET A 1 -5.34 -7.10 -75.94
CA MET A 1 -5.53 -8.49 -76.42
C MET A 1 -6.53 -9.17 -75.52
N LYS A 2 -7.57 -9.73 -76.13
CA LYS A 2 -8.59 -10.57 -75.51
C LYS A 2 -7.95 -11.77 -74.79
N LYS A 3 -8.49 -12.16 -73.64
CA LYS A 3 -9.13 -13.47 -73.51
C LYS A 3 -10.04 -13.50 -72.28
N ALA A 4 -11.34 -13.59 -72.56
CA ALA A 4 -12.36 -14.04 -71.65
C ALA A 4 -12.13 -15.51 -71.33
N PHE A 5 -12.45 -15.90 -70.09
CA PHE A 5 -12.85 -17.26 -69.77
C PHE A 5 -14.15 -17.12 -68.98
N GLU A 6 -15.26 -17.25 -69.69
CA GLU A 6 -16.57 -17.49 -69.10
C GLU A 6 -16.61 -18.92 -68.58
N ILE A 7 -17.03 -19.08 -67.34
CA ILE A 7 -17.67 -20.31 -66.89
C ILE A 7 -19.03 -19.86 -66.35
N GLU A 8 -20.04 -19.98 -67.21
CA GLU A 8 -21.43 -20.03 -66.79
C GLU A 8 -21.64 -21.34 -66.02
N GLY A 9 -22.23 -21.22 -64.85
CA GLY A 9 -22.56 -22.33 -63.96
C GLY A 9 -23.45 -21.80 -62.86
N GLU A 10 -24.71 -21.58 -63.19
CA GLU A 10 -25.77 -21.28 -62.23
C GLU A 10 -25.96 -22.50 -61.33
N VAL A 11 -25.69 -22.34 -60.03
CA VAL A 11 -26.11 -23.29 -59.00
C VAL A 11 -27.04 -22.54 -58.05
N ASP A 12 -28.27 -23.01 -58.04
CA ASP A 12 -29.41 -22.68 -57.19
C ASP A 12 -29.10 -22.02 -55.83
N GLY A 13 -29.68 -20.84 -55.65
CA GLY A 13 -30.58 -20.58 -54.53
C GLY A 13 -30.05 -20.72 -53.10
N LEU A 14 -29.15 -19.83 -52.68
CA LEU A 14 -29.07 -19.33 -51.30
C LEU A 14 -28.47 -17.92 -51.33
N PRO A 15 -29.04 -16.91 -50.64
CA PRO A 15 -28.39 -15.61 -50.55
C PRO A 15 -27.09 -15.80 -49.74
N VAL A 16 -25.95 -15.70 -50.41
CA VAL A 16 -24.69 -15.40 -49.70
C VAL A 16 -24.85 -13.98 -49.19
N THR A 17 -25.35 -13.85 -47.96
CA THR A 17 -25.13 -12.66 -47.15
C THR A 17 -23.63 -12.50 -47.05
N ARG A 18 -23.05 -11.73 -47.97
CA ARG A 18 -21.77 -11.05 -47.71
C ARG A 18 -22.01 -10.34 -46.39
N ALA A 19 -21.43 -10.84 -45.32
CA ALA A 19 -21.33 -10.11 -44.08
C ALA A 19 -20.69 -8.78 -44.46
N THR A 20 -21.53 -7.75 -44.62
CA THR A 20 -21.09 -6.37 -44.72
C THR A 20 -20.33 -6.15 -43.44
N SER A 21 -18.99 -6.17 -43.53
CA SER A 21 -18.14 -5.60 -42.50
C SER A 21 -18.63 -4.17 -42.35
N ILE A 22 -19.41 -3.92 -41.31
CA ILE A 22 -19.86 -2.58 -40.95
C ILE A 22 -18.56 -1.77 -40.84
N PRO A 23 -18.35 -0.72 -41.64
CA PRO A 23 -17.16 0.08 -41.51
C PRO A 23 -17.23 0.76 -40.15
N GLU A 24 -16.37 0.33 -39.23
CA GLU A 24 -16.20 1.01 -37.94
C GLU A 24 -16.06 2.51 -38.20
N THR A 25 -16.97 3.29 -37.62
CA THR A 25 -16.97 4.74 -37.78
C THR A 25 -15.65 5.30 -37.25
N SER A 26 -15.21 6.44 -37.79
CA SER A 26 -14.01 7.14 -37.29
C SER A 26 -14.10 7.41 -35.78
N GLU A 27 -15.31 7.64 -35.27
CA GLU A 27 -15.59 7.80 -33.84
C GLU A 27 -15.37 6.51 -33.05
N ALA A 28 -15.84 5.35 -33.55
CA ALA A 28 -15.60 4.06 -32.90
C ALA A 28 -14.09 3.73 -32.86
N ARG A 29 -13.37 4.03 -33.94
CA ARG A 29 -11.90 3.89 -33.99
C ARG A 29 -11.20 4.84 -33.01
N ALA A 30 -11.63 6.09 -32.94
CA ALA A 30 -11.07 7.06 -31.99
C ALA A 30 -11.31 6.64 -30.53
N ALA A 31 -12.50 6.15 -30.21
CA ALA A 31 -12.83 5.63 -28.89
C ALA A 31 -12.00 4.38 -28.53
N ALA A 32 -11.81 3.46 -29.48
CA ALA A 32 -10.95 2.29 -29.29
C ALA A 32 -9.49 2.69 -29.02
N VAL A 33 -8.94 3.62 -29.81
CA VAL A 33 -7.57 4.15 -29.60
C VAL A 33 -7.45 4.81 -28.23
N ALA A 34 -8.41 5.65 -27.83
CA ALA A 34 -8.42 6.29 -26.52
C ALA A 34 -8.46 5.27 -25.38
N ALA A 35 -9.27 4.21 -25.50
CA ALA A 35 -9.34 3.12 -24.52
C ALA A 35 -8.02 2.34 -24.43
N THR A 36 -7.35 2.09 -25.56
CA THR A 36 -6.02 1.45 -25.59
C THR A 36 -4.97 2.33 -24.90
N VAL A 37 -4.94 3.63 -25.20
CA VAL A 37 -4.01 4.57 -24.56
C VAL A 37 -4.26 4.66 -23.05
N ALA A 38 -5.53 4.73 -22.63
CA ALA A 38 -5.89 4.75 -21.22
C ALA A 38 -5.44 3.47 -20.49
N ARG A 39 -5.66 2.30 -21.10
CA ARG A 39 -5.19 1.02 -20.53
C ARG A 39 -3.68 0.97 -20.41
N ALA A 40 -2.95 1.36 -21.46
CA ALA A 40 -1.50 1.40 -21.43
C ALA A 40 -0.96 2.35 -20.35
N ALA A 41 -1.62 3.50 -20.12
CA ALA A 41 -1.25 4.43 -19.05
C ALA A 41 -1.49 3.83 -17.66
N ILE A 42 -2.59 3.09 -17.46
CA ILE A 42 -2.89 2.38 -16.21
C ILE A 42 -1.83 1.29 -15.96
N ASP A 43 -1.53 0.46 -16.97
CA ASP A 43 -0.55 -0.61 -16.86
C ASP A 43 0.86 -0.05 -16.58
N GLN A 44 1.21 1.10 -17.18
CA GLN A 44 2.46 1.79 -16.91
C GLN A 44 2.52 2.35 -15.49
N ALA A 45 1.45 2.98 -15.00
CA ALA A 45 1.38 3.49 -13.63
C ALA A 45 1.45 2.35 -12.60
N ASP A 46 0.75 1.25 -12.87
CA ASP A 46 0.78 0.03 -12.05
C ASP A 46 2.20 -0.58 -12.02
N HIS A 47 2.85 -0.67 -13.18
CA HIS A 47 4.23 -1.15 -13.26
C HIS A 47 5.21 -0.22 -12.53
N ALA A 48 5.11 1.10 -12.72
CA ALA A 48 5.97 2.09 -12.07
C ALA A 48 5.81 2.08 -10.55
N MET A 49 4.59 1.89 -10.04
CA MET A 49 4.30 1.76 -8.61
C MET A 49 5.03 0.57 -7.96
N ARG A 50 5.40 -0.46 -8.74
CA ARG A 50 6.10 -1.66 -8.24
C ARG A 50 7.57 -1.72 -8.61
N ASN A 51 7.98 -0.97 -9.63
CA ASN A 51 9.31 -1.07 -10.20
C ASN A 51 9.91 0.31 -10.42
N TRP A 52 11.05 0.56 -9.78
CA TRP A 52 11.76 1.82 -9.94
C TRP A 52 13.24 1.67 -9.73
N THR A 53 14.01 2.25 -10.64
CA THR A 53 15.47 2.36 -10.56
C THR A 53 15.83 3.81 -10.74
N ASP A 54 16.78 4.31 -9.94
CA ASP A 54 17.18 5.71 -10.06
C ASP A 54 17.88 5.91 -11.41
N PRO A 55 17.46 6.91 -12.23
CA PRO A 55 18.07 7.15 -13.53
C PRO A 55 19.56 7.53 -13.44
N LEU A 56 20.03 7.96 -12.27
CA LEU A 56 21.45 8.22 -12.06
C LEU A 56 22.20 6.95 -11.66
N ASN A 57 23.26 6.64 -12.42
CA ASN A 57 24.16 5.52 -12.18
C ASN A 57 25.21 5.87 -11.10
N GLY A 58 25.76 4.83 -10.47
CA GLY A 58 26.89 4.93 -9.54
C GLY A 58 26.54 4.66 -8.07
N PRO A 59 27.55 4.59 -7.19
CA PRO A 59 27.34 4.31 -5.78
C PRO A 59 26.65 5.50 -5.08
N VAL A 60 25.71 5.19 -4.19
CA VAL A 60 25.02 6.19 -3.36
C VAL A 60 25.49 6.05 -1.92
N ARG A 61 26.05 7.13 -1.36
CA ARG A 61 26.49 7.16 0.05
C ARG A 61 25.31 7.49 0.96
N ILE A 62 25.00 6.64 1.92
CA ILE A 62 23.94 6.90 2.92
C ILE A 62 24.21 8.24 3.64
N GLY A 63 23.18 9.08 3.74
CA GLY A 63 23.26 10.41 4.35
C GLY A 63 23.71 11.54 3.43
N SER A 64 24.06 11.23 2.17
CA SER A 64 24.39 12.24 1.16
C SER A 64 23.15 12.93 0.57
N ALA A 65 23.38 14.00 -0.20
CA ALA A 65 22.32 14.66 -0.96
C ALA A 65 21.77 13.74 -2.07
N GLU A 66 22.62 12.90 -2.66
CA GLU A 66 22.24 11.90 -3.65
C GLU A 66 21.31 10.86 -3.04
N HIS A 67 21.57 10.44 -1.80
CA HIS A 67 20.68 9.52 -1.07
C HIS A 67 19.31 10.17 -0.78
N LEU A 68 19.29 11.43 -0.33
CA LEU A 68 18.04 12.18 -0.14
C LEU A 68 17.22 12.25 -1.42
N ARG A 69 17.86 12.67 -2.52
CA ARG A 69 17.21 12.76 -3.83
C ARG A 69 16.66 11.40 -4.26
N MET A 70 17.44 10.34 -4.08
CA MET A 70 17.08 9.00 -4.52
C MET A 70 15.79 8.50 -3.85
N PHE A 71 15.70 8.51 -2.53
CA PHE A 71 14.50 7.98 -1.86
C PHE A 71 13.29 8.91 -2.02
N CYS A 72 13.48 10.22 -2.12
CA CYS A 72 12.38 11.16 -2.40
C CYS A 72 11.83 10.95 -3.82
N ASN A 73 12.71 10.84 -4.82
CA ASN A 73 12.30 10.58 -6.19
C ASN A 73 11.66 9.20 -6.36
N MET A 74 12.11 8.19 -5.63
CA MET A 74 11.45 6.88 -5.60
C MET A 74 9.97 7.03 -5.26
N LEU A 75 9.67 7.71 -4.15
CA LEU A 75 8.28 7.91 -3.73
C LEU A 75 7.51 8.78 -4.73
N LEU A 76 8.07 9.91 -5.15
CA LEU A 76 7.41 10.86 -6.05
C LEU A 76 7.12 10.29 -7.45
N GLN A 77 8.04 9.49 -8.00
CA GLN A 77 7.94 8.99 -9.37
C GLN A 77 7.16 7.68 -9.48
N THR A 78 6.92 6.99 -8.38
CA THR A 78 6.15 5.74 -8.36
C THR A 78 4.71 5.94 -7.89
N HIS A 79 4.28 7.20 -7.72
CA HIS A 79 2.92 7.55 -7.32
C HIS A 79 1.90 7.11 -8.37
N ASN A 80 0.84 6.43 -7.92
CA ASN A 80 -0.27 6.02 -8.76
C ASN A 80 -1.53 6.81 -8.36
N PRO A 81 -2.02 7.75 -9.18
CA PRO A 81 -3.16 8.62 -8.84
C PRO A 81 -4.51 7.92 -9.05
N TYR A 82 -4.66 6.67 -8.59
CA TYR A 82 -5.94 5.97 -8.69
C TYR A 82 -6.99 6.63 -7.78
N LYS A 83 -8.25 6.63 -8.21
CA LYS A 83 -9.34 7.34 -7.51
C LYS A 83 -10.17 6.35 -6.69
N PRO A 84 -10.26 6.50 -5.36
CA PRO A 84 -11.10 5.62 -4.53
C PRO A 84 -12.56 5.60 -4.95
N SER A 85 -13.07 6.73 -5.48
CA SER A 85 -14.47 6.88 -5.91
C SER A 85 -14.85 6.07 -7.14
N VAL A 86 -13.87 5.50 -7.88
CA VAL A 86 -14.13 4.68 -9.06
C VAL A 86 -13.92 3.18 -8.80
N ILE A 87 -13.64 2.78 -7.56
CA ILE A 87 -13.55 1.37 -7.19
C ILE A 87 -14.94 0.74 -7.31
N ASP A 88 -15.07 -0.26 -8.17
CA ASP A 88 -16.28 -1.08 -8.29
C ASP A 88 -16.27 -2.13 -7.17
N TRP A 89 -17.02 -1.88 -6.11
CA TRP A 89 -17.08 -2.77 -4.96
C TRP A 89 -17.86 -4.05 -5.32
N PRO A 90 -17.24 -5.24 -5.26
CA PRO A 90 -17.90 -6.46 -5.68
C PRO A 90 -19.08 -6.80 -4.78
N LYS A 91 -20.14 -7.35 -5.38
CA LYS A 91 -21.25 -7.91 -4.60
C LYS A 91 -20.77 -9.18 -3.88
N LEU A 92 -20.73 -9.12 -2.56
CA LEU A 92 -20.24 -10.23 -1.75
C LEU A 92 -21.36 -11.28 -1.51
N PRO A 93 -21.04 -12.58 -1.62
CA PRO A 93 -21.90 -13.64 -1.11
C PRO A 93 -22.25 -13.43 0.38
N PRO A 94 -23.42 -13.89 0.87
CA PRO A 94 -23.87 -13.61 2.23
C PRO A 94 -22.89 -14.02 3.35
N ASP A 95 -22.14 -15.10 3.15
CA ASP A 95 -21.12 -15.57 4.09
C ASP A 95 -19.88 -14.67 4.08
N ALA A 96 -19.40 -14.26 2.90
CA ALA A 96 -18.29 -13.32 2.75
C ALA A 96 -18.63 -11.94 3.31
N LEU A 97 -19.84 -11.43 3.03
CA LEU A 97 -20.34 -10.18 3.59
C LEU A 97 -20.33 -10.24 5.12
N ARG A 98 -20.88 -11.30 5.72
CA ARG A 98 -20.86 -11.49 7.18
C ARG A 98 -19.43 -11.47 7.74
N ARG A 99 -18.47 -12.13 7.07
CA ARG A 99 -17.07 -12.10 7.50
C ARG A 99 -16.53 -10.67 7.51
N VAL A 100 -16.65 -9.94 6.40
CA VAL A 100 -16.18 -8.55 6.28
C VAL A 100 -16.82 -7.65 7.34
N THR A 101 -18.16 -7.69 7.48
CA THR A 101 -18.89 -6.80 8.41
C THR A 101 -18.67 -7.16 9.88
N SER A 102 -18.19 -8.36 10.20
CA SER A 102 -17.92 -8.80 11.58
C SER A 102 -16.52 -8.45 12.09
N LEU A 103 -15.62 -7.97 11.22
CA LEU A 103 -14.26 -7.63 11.63
C LEU A 103 -14.28 -6.37 12.54
N PRO A 104 -13.79 -6.46 13.79
CA PRO A 104 -13.78 -5.34 14.73
C PRO A 104 -12.59 -4.40 14.50
N ILE A 105 -12.31 -4.08 13.23
CA ILE A 105 -11.09 -3.36 12.83
C ILE A 105 -11.38 -2.07 12.07
N TRP A 106 -12.59 -1.90 11.53
CA TRP A 106 -12.87 -0.83 10.57
C TRP A 106 -12.75 0.57 11.14
N ASP A 107 -13.22 0.78 12.37
CA ASP A 107 -13.04 2.05 13.09
C ASP A 107 -11.56 2.37 13.28
N ILE A 108 -10.81 1.37 13.76
CA ILE A 108 -9.38 1.50 14.03
C ILE A 108 -8.62 1.80 12.73
N ALA A 109 -8.95 1.11 11.65
CA ALA A 109 -8.31 1.27 10.34
C ALA A 109 -8.50 2.70 9.81
N VAL A 110 -9.74 3.17 9.69
CA VAL A 110 -10.05 4.52 9.20
C VAL A 110 -9.40 5.60 10.07
N GLN A 111 -9.41 5.41 11.39
CA GLN A 111 -8.80 6.36 12.32
C GLN A 111 -7.27 6.34 12.27
N THR A 112 -6.66 5.19 11.98
CA THR A 112 -5.21 5.06 11.85
C THR A 112 -4.73 5.85 10.64
N GLU A 113 -5.35 5.67 9.48
CA GLU A 113 -4.94 6.38 8.26
C GLU A 113 -5.15 7.90 8.39
N GLY A 114 -6.29 8.32 8.99
CA GLY A 114 -6.56 9.73 9.24
C GLY A 114 -5.51 10.38 10.15
N ARG A 115 -5.06 9.66 11.18
CA ARG A 115 -4.03 10.14 12.10
C ARG A 115 -2.64 10.08 11.48
N ALA A 116 -2.35 9.07 10.66
CA ALA A 116 -1.10 8.94 9.92
C ALA A 116 -0.92 10.17 9.03
N SER A 117 -1.88 10.47 8.16
CA SER A 117 -1.87 11.66 7.30
C SER A 117 -1.57 12.96 8.06
N VAL A 118 -2.27 13.22 9.18
CA VAL A 118 -2.03 14.42 9.99
C VAL A 118 -0.62 14.45 10.59
N ARG A 119 -0.10 13.32 11.09
CA ARG A 119 1.26 13.23 11.64
C ARG A 119 2.31 13.48 10.56
N VAL A 120 2.15 12.90 9.37
CA VAL A 120 3.10 13.06 8.26
C VAL A 120 3.06 14.50 7.73
N HIS A 121 1.89 15.09 7.48
CA HIS A 121 1.78 16.51 7.10
C HIS A 121 2.40 17.45 8.15
N SER A 122 2.17 17.17 9.44
CA SER A 122 2.75 17.98 10.53
C SER A 122 4.27 17.94 10.53
N PHE A 123 4.87 16.80 10.17
CA PHE A 123 6.31 16.67 10.00
C PHE A 123 6.81 17.32 8.70
N ALA A 124 6.07 17.15 7.59
CA ALA A 124 6.37 17.75 6.29
C ALA A 124 6.47 19.28 6.41
N ALA A 125 5.53 19.92 7.10
CA ALA A 125 5.48 21.37 7.31
C ALA A 125 6.74 21.94 8.01
N ARG A 126 7.51 21.11 8.72
CA ARG A 126 8.76 21.51 9.38
C ARG A 126 10.00 21.34 8.52
N GLN A 127 9.91 20.66 7.38
CA GLN A 127 11.07 20.38 6.54
C GLN A 127 11.49 21.59 5.74
N LYS A 128 12.79 21.89 5.72
CA LYS A 128 13.36 23.00 4.93
C LYS A 128 13.71 22.61 3.51
N ASP A 129 14.14 21.36 3.31
CA ASP A 129 14.44 20.82 1.99
C ASP A 129 13.12 20.61 1.23
N ALA A 130 13.00 21.26 0.07
CA ALA A 130 11.76 21.26 -0.69
C ALA A 130 11.44 19.88 -1.27
N LEU A 131 12.45 19.10 -1.67
CA LEU A 131 12.25 17.78 -2.24
C LEU A 131 11.78 16.79 -1.17
N LEU A 132 12.40 16.83 0.01
CA LEU A 132 11.96 16.02 1.14
C LEU A 132 10.54 16.40 1.60
N ARG A 133 10.23 17.70 1.62
CA ARG A 133 8.88 18.18 1.96
C ARG A 133 7.85 17.62 0.99
N SER A 134 8.06 17.74 -0.32
CA SER A 134 7.12 17.23 -1.32
C SER A 134 6.94 15.72 -1.25
N ALA A 135 8.00 14.95 -0.96
CA ALA A 135 7.87 13.51 -0.77
C ALA A 135 7.03 13.19 0.48
N LEU A 136 7.23 13.87 1.61
CA LEU A 136 6.41 13.69 2.81
C LEU A 136 4.96 14.15 2.62
N GLU A 137 4.72 15.22 1.86
CA GLU A 137 3.36 15.66 1.52
C GLU A 137 2.64 14.60 0.69
N MET A 138 3.33 14.01 -0.29
CA MET A 138 2.78 12.89 -1.07
C MET A 138 2.47 11.68 -0.18
N ASP A 139 3.39 11.26 0.68
CA ASP A 139 3.19 10.18 1.64
C ASP A 139 1.91 10.42 2.46
N ALA A 140 1.79 11.62 3.05
CA ALA A 140 0.62 12.03 3.83
C ALA A 140 -0.70 12.08 3.02
N ASP A 141 -0.64 12.45 1.74
CA ASP A 141 -1.78 12.48 0.83
C ASP A 141 -2.23 11.05 0.44
N GLU A 142 -1.28 10.12 0.31
CA GLU A 142 -1.56 8.71 0.08
C GLU A 142 -2.25 8.08 1.31
N GLU A 143 -1.79 8.39 2.52
CA GLU A 143 -2.47 8.02 3.77
C GLU A 143 -3.91 8.58 3.86
N ALA A 144 -4.08 9.86 3.52
CA ALA A 144 -5.42 10.46 3.46
C ALA A 144 -6.31 9.74 2.44
N ARG A 145 -5.74 9.27 1.33
CA ARG A 145 -6.46 8.51 0.32
C ARG A 145 -6.80 7.10 0.81
N HIS A 146 -5.93 6.42 1.55
CA HIS A 146 -6.23 5.11 2.17
C HIS A 146 -7.44 5.19 3.10
N LYS A 147 -7.50 6.24 3.92
CA LYS A 147 -8.69 6.55 4.73
C LYS A 147 -9.95 6.60 3.87
N VAL A 148 -9.92 7.33 2.75
CA VAL A 148 -11.08 7.45 1.84
C VAL A 148 -11.44 6.10 1.23
N VAL A 149 -10.48 5.27 0.82
CA VAL A 149 -10.73 3.91 0.33
C VAL A 149 -11.47 3.09 1.39
N LEU A 150 -10.99 3.09 2.63
CA LEU A 150 -11.61 2.36 3.73
C LEU A 150 -13.00 2.91 4.07
N SER A 151 -13.17 4.23 4.12
CA SER A 151 -14.48 4.87 4.32
C SER A 151 -15.48 4.49 3.20
N LYS A 152 -15.01 4.28 1.97
CA LYS A 152 -15.85 3.82 0.86
C LYS A 152 -16.20 2.34 0.96
N LEU A 153 -15.28 1.49 1.41
CA LEU A 153 -15.55 0.08 1.68
C LEU A 153 -16.69 -0.07 2.70
N VAL A 154 -16.56 0.61 3.85
CA VAL A 154 -17.53 0.47 4.94
C VAL A 154 -18.90 1.00 4.52
N GLN A 155 -18.93 2.06 3.73
CA GLN A 155 -20.16 2.58 3.12
C GLN A 155 -20.79 1.56 2.16
N ALA A 156 -19.98 0.93 1.29
CA ALA A 156 -20.46 -0.03 0.30
C ALA A 156 -21.08 -1.28 0.94
N TYR A 157 -20.54 -1.73 2.07
CA TYR A 157 -21.01 -2.94 2.76
C TYR A 157 -21.90 -2.68 3.98
N GLY A 158 -22.31 -1.43 4.22
CA GLY A 158 -23.23 -1.07 5.31
C GLY A 158 -22.66 -1.27 6.72
N ILE A 159 -21.35 -1.09 6.86
CA ILE A 159 -20.64 -1.19 8.15
C ILE A 159 -20.76 0.15 8.87
N THR A 160 -21.40 0.15 10.04
CA THR A 160 -21.54 1.36 10.85
C THR A 160 -20.24 1.62 11.61
N LEU A 161 -19.61 2.76 11.32
CA LEU A 161 -18.47 3.25 12.07
C LEU A 161 -18.89 4.03 13.32
N ALA A 162 -18.06 3.97 14.35
CA ALA A 162 -18.07 4.94 15.43
C ALA A 162 -17.77 6.35 14.89
N PRO A 163 -18.25 7.41 15.57
CA PRO A 163 -17.90 8.78 15.20
C PRO A 163 -16.38 8.97 15.15
N GLU A 164 -15.89 9.53 14.04
CA GLU A 164 -14.47 9.81 13.89
C GLU A 164 -14.04 10.91 14.87
N PRO A 165 -12.91 10.73 15.59
CA PRO A 165 -12.35 11.79 16.41
C PRO A 165 -11.74 12.89 15.53
N GLU A 166 -11.57 14.08 16.11
CA GLU A 166 -10.75 15.11 15.49
C GLU A 166 -9.27 14.67 15.48
N TYR A 167 -8.65 14.66 14.30
CA TYR A 167 -7.23 14.31 14.14
C TYR A 167 -6.36 15.55 14.40
N LEU A 168 -5.97 15.73 15.66
CA LEU A 168 -5.14 16.86 16.07
C LEU A 168 -3.66 16.66 15.67
N PRO A 169 -2.95 17.72 15.25
CA PRO A 169 -1.50 17.67 15.05
C PRO A 169 -0.75 17.19 16.31
N PRO A 170 0.30 16.35 16.15
CA PRO A 170 1.10 15.91 17.28
C PRO A 170 1.89 17.07 17.91
N ALA A 171 2.03 17.06 19.23
CA ALA A 171 2.82 18.06 19.96
C ALA A 171 4.31 18.07 19.55
N ASP A 172 4.89 16.90 19.27
CA ASP A 172 6.20 16.74 18.63
C ASP A 172 6.00 16.05 17.27
N ALA A 173 6.17 16.81 16.19
CA ALA A 173 6.00 16.30 14.83
C ALA A 173 7.05 15.25 14.45
N GLU A 174 8.29 15.34 14.95
CA GLU A 174 9.30 14.30 14.68
C GLU A 174 8.97 13.01 15.44
N TRP A 175 8.45 13.12 16.67
CA TRP A 175 7.91 11.97 17.39
C TRP A 175 6.73 11.34 16.64
N GLY A 176 5.77 12.15 16.18
CA GLY A 176 4.62 11.69 15.40
C GLY A 176 5.05 10.91 14.16
N TRP A 177 5.98 11.47 13.37
CA TRP A 177 6.54 10.81 12.18
C TRP A 177 7.25 9.49 12.50
N LEU A 178 8.08 9.46 13.55
CA LEU A 178 8.77 8.23 13.95
C LEU A 178 7.79 7.15 14.41
N VAL A 179 6.75 7.52 15.17
CA VAL A 179 5.71 6.57 15.61
C VAL A 179 4.96 6.00 14.42
N THR A 180 4.53 6.85 13.48
CA THR A 180 3.86 6.44 12.24
C THR A 180 4.72 5.48 11.42
N GLY A 181 5.90 5.90 10.96
CA GLY A 181 6.70 5.06 10.06
C GLY A 181 7.25 3.77 10.70
N TYR A 182 7.54 3.76 12.01
CA TYR A 182 7.88 2.49 12.68
C TYR A 182 6.66 1.59 12.90
N SER A 183 5.45 2.15 13.09
CA SER A 183 4.23 1.34 13.17
C SER A 183 3.91 0.73 11.82
N GLU A 184 3.93 1.50 10.73
CA GLU A 184 3.76 0.99 9.36
C GLU A 184 4.76 -0.12 9.06
N CYS A 185 6.05 0.02 9.42
CA CYS A 185 7.02 -1.08 9.27
C CYS A 185 6.58 -2.41 9.92
N ILE A 186 5.81 -2.37 11.01
CA ILE A 186 5.25 -3.56 11.67
C ILE A 186 3.95 -3.97 11.01
N ASP A 187 3.07 -3.00 10.75
CA ASP A 187 1.71 -3.21 10.31
C ASP A 187 1.68 -3.65 8.84
N SER A 188 2.40 -2.98 7.94
CA SER A 188 2.54 -3.40 6.54
C SER A 188 3.18 -4.79 6.44
N PHE A 189 4.21 -5.11 7.26
CA PHE A 189 4.83 -6.46 7.26
C PHE A 189 3.80 -7.57 7.55
N ALA A 190 2.94 -7.36 8.55
CA ALA A 190 1.91 -8.34 8.90
C ALA A 190 0.74 -8.31 7.90
N ALA A 191 0.35 -7.13 7.40
CA ALA A 191 -0.67 -6.98 6.38
C ALA A 191 -0.29 -7.71 5.08
N PHE A 192 0.97 -7.64 4.65
CA PHE A 192 1.44 -8.30 3.44
C PHE A 192 1.17 -9.81 3.43
N GLY A 193 1.52 -10.50 4.53
CA GLY A 193 1.24 -11.93 4.65
C GLY A 193 -0.24 -12.23 4.84
N LEU A 194 -0.96 -11.38 5.60
CA LEU A 194 -2.39 -11.54 5.82
C LEU A 194 -3.21 -11.42 4.52
N PHE A 195 -2.91 -10.43 3.70
CA PHE A 195 -3.57 -10.22 2.40
C PHE A 195 -3.27 -11.36 1.43
N ALA A 196 -2.03 -11.84 1.39
CA ALA A 196 -1.69 -13.02 0.59
C ALA A 196 -2.44 -14.27 1.07
N ALA A 197 -2.50 -14.51 2.40
CA ALA A 197 -3.27 -15.62 2.96
C ALA A 197 -4.76 -15.51 2.63
N ALA A 198 -5.33 -14.30 2.71
CA ALA A 198 -6.73 -14.06 2.36
C ALA A 198 -7.01 -14.32 0.87
N LYS A 199 -6.08 -13.94 -0.02
CA LYS A 199 -6.15 -14.21 -1.46
C LYS A 199 -6.12 -15.71 -1.76
N ASP A 200 -5.16 -16.43 -1.16
CA ASP A 200 -4.90 -17.83 -1.49
C ASP A 200 -5.92 -18.79 -0.85
N SER A 201 -6.49 -18.43 0.31
CA SER A 201 -7.46 -19.26 1.02
C SER A 201 -8.89 -19.13 0.51
N GLY A 202 -9.20 -18.11 -0.31
CA GLY A 202 -10.57 -17.79 -0.73
C GLY A 202 -11.47 -17.30 0.42
N PHE A 203 -10.88 -16.92 1.57
CA PHE A 203 -11.63 -16.43 2.72
C PHE A 203 -12.44 -15.18 2.36
N PHE A 204 -11.86 -14.32 1.52
CA PHE A 204 -12.56 -13.24 0.83
C PHE A 204 -12.53 -13.49 -0.69
N PRO A 205 -13.55 -13.03 -1.44
CA PRO A 205 -13.52 -13.06 -2.89
C PRO A 205 -12.27 -12.36 -3.43
N ALA A 206 -11.63 -12.93 -4.44
CA ALA A 206 -10.39 -12.40 -5.01
C ALA A 206 -10.59 -10.95 -5.49
N GLU A 207 -11.76 -10.65 -6.05
CA GLU A 207 -12.14 -9.33 -6.51
C GLU A 207 -12.11 -8.30 -5.37
N LEU A 208 -12.50 -8.69 -4.15
CA LEU A 208 -12.43 -7.81 -2.99
C LEU A 208 -10.99 -7.57 -2.58
N VAL A 209 -10.18 -8.62 -2.51
CA VAL A 209 -8.77 -8.51 -2.10
C VAL A 209 -7.97 -7.66 -3.11
N GLU A 210 -8.24 -7.82 -4.39
CA GLU A 210 -7.57 -7.09 -5.48
C GLU A 210 -7.83 -5.58 -5.43
N THR A 211 -8.99 -5.12 -4.94
CA THR A 211 -9.24 -3.68 -4.75
C THR A 211 -8.26 -3.00 -3.79
N PHE A 212 -7.66 -3.76 -2.86
CA PHE A 212 -6.68 -3.26 -1.90
C PHE A 212 -5.24 -3.39 -2.36
N GLU A 213 -4.94 -4.15 -3.41
CA GLU A 213 -3.54 -4.37 -3.83
C GLU A 213 -2.78 -3.05 -4.09
N PRO A 214 -3.38 -1.99 -4.67
CA PRO A 214 -2.72 -0.69 -4.76
C PRO A 214 -2.39 -0.07 -3.39
N VAL A 215 -3.31 -0.13 -2.42
CA VAL A 215 -3.08 0.35 -1.04
C VAL A 215 -1.91 -0.40 -0.42
N ILE A 216 -1.91 -1.72 -0.49
CA ILE A 216 -0.86 -2.56 0.10
C ILE A 216 0.50 -2.36 -0.59
N GLN A 217 0.52 -2.01 -1.88
CA GLN A 217 1.76 -1.66 -2.56
C GLN A 217 2.27 -0.27 -2.15
N GLU A 218 1.38 0.70 -1.91
CA GLU A 218 1.73 2.03 -1.41
C GLU A 218 2.34 1.96 -0.01
N GLU A 219 1.77 1.16 0.87
CA GLU A 219 2.36 0.81 2.18
C GLU A 219 3.81 0.31 2.06
N GLY A 220 4.08 -0.50 1.04
CA GLY A 220 5.44 -0.93 0.69
C GLY A 220 6.36 0.25 0.32
N ARG A 221 5.85 1.25 -0.40
CA ARG A 221 6.61 2.46 -0.73
C ARG A 221 6.87 3.32 0.51
N HIS A 222 5.89 3.49 1.38
CA HIS A 222 5.98 4.30 2.61
C HIS A 222 7.05 3.75 3.54
N ILE A 223 7.03 2.46 3.85
CA ILE A 223 8.06 1.87 4.73
C ILE A 223 9.45 1.86 4.08
N LEU A 224 9.55 1.79 2.75
CA LEU A 224 10.80 1.92 2.02
C LEU A 224 11.33 3.36 2.10
N PHE A 225 10.47 4.34 1.86
CA PHE A 225 10.77 5.76 2.01
C PHE A 225 11.22 6.09 3.45
N PHE A 226 10.46 5.66 4.45
CA PHE A 226 10.78 5.84 5.87
C PHE A 226 12.11 5.20 6.25
N ALA A 227 12.39 3.96 5.83
CA ALA A 227 13.65 3.28 6.12
C ALA A 227 14.86 4.06 5.59
N ASN A 228 14.75 4.60 4.38
CA ASN A 228 15.79 5.45 3.78
C ASN A 228 15.87 6.81 4.47
N TRP A 229 14.75 7.43 4.82
CA TRP A 229 14.72 8.68 5.59
C TRP A 229 15.41 8.52 6.94
N VAL A 230 15.12 7.47 7.73
CA VAL A 230 15.77 7.22 9.02
C VAL A 230 17.28 7.04 8.84
N ALA A 231 17.70 6.27 7.83
CA ALA A 231 19.12 6.04 7.54
C ALA A 231 19.83 7.35 7.15
N TRP A 232 19.21 8.14 6.27
CA TRP A 232 19.70 9.45 5.87
C TRP A 232 19.78 10.42 7.05
N TYR A 233 18.69 10.56 7.81
CA TYR A 233 18.58 11.51 8.90
C TYR A 233 19.63 11.24 9.97
N ARG A 234 19.77 9.98 10.41
CA ARG A 234 20.82 9.56 11.35
C ARG A 234 22.23 9.91 10.88
N ALA A 235 22.52 9.68 9.60
CA ALA A 235 23.82 9.96 9.02
C ALA A 235 24.08 11.47 8.86
N SER A 236 23.04 12.25 8.54
CA SER A 236 23.10 13.71 8.38
C SER A 236 23.26 14.47 9.70
N LEU A 237 22.85 13.87 10.83
CA LEU A 237 22.97 14.51 12.14
C LEU A 237 24.43 14.66 12.58
N PRO A 238 24.79 15.81 13.19
CA PRO A 238 26.06 15.96 13.91
C PRO A 238 26.24 14.83 14.93
N TRP A 239 27.47 14.37 15.10
CA TRP A 239 27.77 13.18 15.91
C TRP A 239 27.20 13.24 17.34
N TRP A 240 27.13 14.44 17.93
CA TRP A 240 26.60 14.67 19.28
C TRP A 240 25.06 14.63 19.38
N ARG A 241 24.33 14.83 18.27
CA ARG A 241 22.86 14.64 18.22
C ARG A 241 22.45 13.19 18.00
N ARG A 242 23.36 12.36 17.49
CA ARG A 242 23.07 10.95 17.18
C ARG A 242 22.64 10.14 18.42
N PRO A 243 23.27 10.25 19.60
CA PRO A 243 22.80 9.57 20.80
C PRO A 243 21.38 9.99 21.22
N ALA A 244 21.08 11.28 21.17
CA ALA A 244 19.75 11.80 21.52
C ALA A 244 18.66 11.26 20.56
N PHE A 245 18.95 11.24 19.25
CA PHE A 245 18.05 10.65 18.28
C PHE A 245 17.90 9.13 18.47
N ALA A 246 18.97 8.41 18.76
CA ALA A 246 18.91 6.98 19.07
C ALA A 246 18.05 6.69 20.30
N PHE A 247 18.14 7.53 21.34
CA PHE A 247 17.26 7.44 22.51
C PHE A 247 15.79 7.72 22.16
N LYS A 248 15.52 8.73 21.30
CA LYS A 248 14.15 8.98 20.80
C LYS A 248 13.60 7.75 20.07
N VAL A 249 14.38 7.15 19.17
CA VAL A 249 13.99 5.90 18.48
C VAL A 249 13.72 4.76 19.47
N ALA A 250 14.58 4.57 20.47
CA ALA A 250 14.37 3.54 21.49
C ALA A 250 13.07 3.76 22.29
N ARG A 251 12.75 5.02 22.62
CA ARG A 251 11.47 5.38 23.26
C ARG A 251 10.27 5.09 22.38
N VAL A 252 10.35 5.35 21.08
CA VAL A 252 9.28 4.99 20.12
C VAL A 252 9.06 3.49 20.09
N TRP A 253 10.13 2.68 20.01
CA TRP A 253 10.00 1.21 20.07
C TRP A 253 9.39 0.72 21.37
N LEU A 254 9.80 1.27 22.52
CA LEU A 254 9.21 0.92 23.81
C LEU A 254 7.71 1.27 23.86
N PHE A 255 7.34 2.44 23.34
CA PHE A 255 5.95 2.85 23.20
C PHE A 255 5.16 1.85 22.33
N LEU A 256 5.63 1.56 21.11
CA LEU A 256 4.98 0.63 20.18
C LEU A 256 4.83 -0.80 20.74
N ILE A 257 5.84 -1.29 21.46
CA ILE A 257 5.78 -2.62 22.12
C ILE A 257 4.75 -2.61 23.25
N ARG A 258 4.71 -1.55 24.06
CA ARG A 258 3.75 -1.43 25.17
C ARG A 258 2.32 -1.39 24.66
N GLU A 259 2.05 -0.61 23.61
CA GLU A 259 0.74 -0.55 22.96
C GLU A 259 0.31 -1.93 22.47
N ARG A 260 1.20 -2.66 21.79
CA ARG A 260 0.93 -4.01 21.29
C ARG A 260 0.66 -5.03 22.41
N ILE A 261 1.37 -4.94 23.54
CA ILE A 261 1.12 -5.79 24.72
C ILE A 261 -0.21 -5.43 25.40
N GLY A 262 -0.54 -4.14 25.52
CA GLY A 262 -1.79 -3.68 26.14
C GLY A 262 -3.01 -4.21 25.41
N LEU A 263 -3.00 -4.13 24.08
CA LEU A 263 -4.03 -4.67 23.20
C LEU A 263 -4.14 -6.20 23.32
N ALA A 264 -3.02 -6.93 23.29
CA ALA A 264 -3.03 -8.39 23.44
C ALA A 264 -3.58 -8.87 24.80
N LYS A 265 -3.55 -8.03 25.83
CA LYS A 265 -4.08 -8.32 27.16
C LYS A 265 -5.53 -7.87 27.38
N GLY A 266 -6.17 -7.26 26.37
CA GLY A 266 -7.52 -6.69 26.51
C GLY A 266 -7.61 -5.57 27.55
N ILE A 267 -6.47 -4.96 27.90
CA ILE A 267 -6.43 -3.84 28.83
C ILE A 267 -6.75 -2.59 28.02
N ASP A 268 -7.95 -2.06 28.22
CA ASP A 268 -8.36 -0.71 27.80
C ASP A 268 -7.34 0.31 28.32
N VAL A 269 -6.34 0.66 27.53
CA VAL A 269 -5.53 1.85 27.77
C VAL A 269 -6.43 3.04 27.46
N LYS A 270 -7.11 3.58 28.48
CA LYS A 270 -7.97 4.76 28.35
C LYS A 270 -7.25 6.06 28.72
N ALA A 271 -7.69 7.11 28.02
CA ALA A 271 -7.88 8.49 28.46
C ALA A 271 -6.75 9.53 28.28
N ASP A 272 -6.14 9.62 27.11
CA ASP A 272 -5.60 10.91 26.62
C ASP A 272 -5.78 11.18 25.11
N GLY A 273 -6.61 10.40 24.40
CA GLY A 273 -6.85 10.61 22.97
C GLY A 273 -5.64 10.27 22.08
N THR A 274 -4.56 9.71 22.64
CA THR A 274 -3.45 9.15 21.87
C THR A 274 -3.58 7.63 21.73
N ALA A 275 -3.82 7.23 20.48
CA ALA A 275 -3.44 5.98 19.84
C ALA A 275 -4.10 4.66 20.31
N GLN A 276 -5.05 4.16 19.51
CA GLN A 276 -5.29 2.71 19.32
C GLN A 276 -4.62 2.25 18.00
N ASP A 277 -3.43 2.77 17.69
CA ASP A 277 -2.90 2.77 16.31
C ASP A 277 -2.02 1.55 15.95
N ALA A 278 -1.96 0.49 16.77
CA ALA A 278 -0.77 -0.38 16.79
C ALA A 278 -0.98 -1.87 16.49
N ASN A 279 -2.10 -2.34 15.92
CA ASN A 279 -2.29 -3.79 15.66
C ASN A 279 -3.36 -4.14 14.59
N PHE A 280 -3.60 -3.28 13.60
CA PHE A 280 -4.61 -3.55 12.54
C PHE A 280 -4.49 -4.97 11.93
N PRO A 281 -3.30 -5.46 11.56
CA PRO A 281 -3.16 -6.80 10.98
C PRO A 281 -3.30 -7.93 12.02
N MET A 282 -2.92 -7.70 13.28
CA MET A 282 -2.98 -8.73 14.32
C MET A 282 -4.41 -9.04 14.77
N ASN A 283 -5.28 -8.02 14.81
CA ASN A 283 -6.71 -8.21 15.09
C ASN A 283 -7.41 -8.95 13.93
N ALA A 284 -7.01 -8.66 12.70
CA ALA A 284 -7.49 -9.37 11.52
C ALA A 284 -6.92 -10.81 11.42
N ALA A 285 -5.67 -11.04 11.83
CA ALA A 285 -5.05 -12.36 11.86
C ALA A 285 -5.74 -13.35 12.81
N GLY A 286 -6.32 -12.89 13.93
CA GLY A 286 -7.09 -13.74 14.85
C GLY A 286 -8.37 -14.33 14.23
N SER A 287 -8.94 -13.66 13.23
CA SER A 287 -10.14 -14.11 12.50
C SER A 287 -9.80 -14.80 11.17
N LEU A 288 -8.68 -14.44 10.54
CA LEU A 288 -8.20 -14.98 9.25
C LEU A 288 -7.25 -16.19 9.39
N GLY A 289 -6.59 -16.36 10.54
CA GLY A 289 -5.52 -17.33 10.77
C GLY A 289 -5.95 -18.78 11.00
N GLN A 290 -7.19 -19.16 10.71
CA GLN A 290 -7.65 -20.55 10.94
C GLN A 290 -7.14 -21.55 9.88
N THR A 291 -6.54 -21.08 8.78
CA THR A 291 -6.11 -21.91 7.66
C THR A 291 -4.60 -22.15 7.58
N LEU A 292 -3.76 -21.36 8.28
CA LEU A 292 -2.29 -21.46 8.23
C LEU A 292 -1.70 -21.65 9.63
N SER A 293 -0.62 -22.44 9.74
CA SER A 293 0.17 -22.48 10.97
C SER A 293 0.85 -21.13 11.23
N ALA A 294 1.18 -20.83 12.48
CA ALA A 294 1.92 -19.61 12.82
C ALA A 294 3.27 -19.53 12.09
N GLY A 295 3.96 -20.66 11.89
CA GLY A 295 5.19 -20.73 11.10
C GLY A 295 4.96 -20.38 9.62
N ALA A 296 3.92 -20.95 9.00
CA ALA A 296 3.57 -20.67 7.61
C ALA A 296 3.16 -19.20 7.40
N MET A 297 2.44 -18.59 8.35
CA MET A 297 2.11 -17.17 8.30
C MET A 297 3.37 -16.29 8.33
N ILE A 298 4.33 -16.61 9.19
CA ILE A 298 5.61 -15.86 9.23
C ILE A 298 6.37 -16.00 7.92
N ASP A 299 6.43 -17.20 7.34
CA ASP A 299 7.09 -17.45 6.06
C ASP A 299 6.43 -16.64 4.94
N LEU A 300 5.09 -16.55 4.95
CA LEU A 300 4.32 -15.76 3.98
C LEU A 300 4.58 -14.25 4.13
N CYS A 301 4.58 -13.72 5.36
CA CYS A 301 4.94 -12.31 5.60
C CYS A 301 6.35 -11.99 5.11
N LEU A 302 7.32 -12.90 5.32
CA LEU A 302 8.70 -12.72 4.85
C LEU A 302 8.78 -12.70 3.32
N ALA A 303 8.14 -13.66 2.65
CA ALA A 303 8.12 -13.76 1.20
C ALA A 303 7.46 -12.54 0.56
N GLU A 304 6.32 -12.12 1.09
CA GLU A 304 5.56 -10.98 0.56
C GLU A 304 6.26 -9.64 0.82
N ASN A 305 6.94 -9.48 1.96
CA ASN A 305 7.79 -8.33 2.22
C ASN A 305 8.96 -8.24 1.23
N GLU A 306 9.58 -9.38 0.89
CA GLU A 306 10.65 -9.41 -0.12
C GLU A 306 10.10 -9.10 -1.52
N ARG A 307 9.00 -9.75 -1.92
CA ARG A 307 8.34 -9.54 -3.21
C ARG A 307 8.01 -8.06 -3.46
N ARG A 308 7.37 -7.40 -2.49
CA ARG A 308 6.96 -5.99 -2.62
C ARG A 308 8.14 -5.03 -2.73
N MET A 309 9.30 -5.41 -2.20
CA MET A 309 10.50 -4.59 -2.19
C MET A 309 11.48 -4.90 -3.33
N ALA A 310 11.26 -5.98 -4.07
CA ALA A 310 12.20 -6.50 -5.06
C ALA A 310 12.33 -5.62 -6.31
N GLY A 311 11.25 -4.93 -6.71
CA GLY A 311 11.24 -4.08 -7.91
C GLY A 311 11.91 -2.71 -7.75
N TYR A 312 12.29 -2.33 -6.52
CA TYR A 312 12.97 -1.05 -6.28
C TYR A 312 14.49 -1.18 -6.35
N ASP A 313 15.17 -0.08 -6.67
CA ASP A 313 16.62 0.02 -6.75
C ASP A 313 17.33 -0.61 -5.55
N ALA A 314 18.30 -1.49 -5.81
CA ALA A 314 19.01 -2.24 -4.78
C ALA A 314 19.88 -1.36 -3.86
N ARG A 315 20.20 -0.12 -4.27
CA ARG A 315 20.96 0.83 -3.45
C ARG A 315 20.12 1.44 -2.31
N LEU A 316 18.78 1.39 -2.39
CA LEU A 316 17.90 1.86 -1.33
C LEU A 316 17.95 0.92 -0.11
N VAL A 317 17.97 1.49 1.09
CA VAL A 317 17.93 0.74 2.35
C VAL A 317 16.56 0.07 2.50
N ARG A 318 16.54 -1.22 2.87
CA ARG A 318 15.30 -1.95 3.19
C ARG A 318 15.00 -1.95 4.69
N PRO A 319 13.71 -1.94 5.11
CA PRO A 319 13.35 -2.18 6.51
C PRO A 319 13.75 -3.60 6.92
N THR A 320 14.56 -3.73 7.97
CA THR A 320 15.12 -5.03 8.37
C THR A 320 14.77 -5.46 9.79
N THR A 321 14.32 -4.55 10.66
CA THR A 321 14.04 -4.89 12.07
C THR A 321 12.97 -5.96 12.19
N VAL A 322 11.78 -5.72 11.62
CA VAL A 322 10.65 -6.65 11.72
C VAL A 322 10.94 -7.98 11.00
N PRO A 323 11.46 -7.99 9.74
CA PRO A 323 11.85 -9.26 9.10
C PRO A 323 12.93 -10.04 9.86
N ARG A 324 13.86 -9.39 10.56
CA ARG A 324 14.87 -10.10 11.37
C ARG A 324 14.24 -10.73 12.61
N LEU A 325 13.34 -10.01 13.29
CA LEU A 325 12.60 -10.54 14.43
C LEU A 325 11.70 -11.71 14.02
N ALA A 326 11.01 -11.60 12.87
CA ALA A 326 10.20 -12.67 12.31
C ALA A 326 11.03 -13.92 11.98
N ARG A 327 12.18 -13.76 11.30
CA ARG A 327 13.11 -14.89 11.05
C ARG A 327 13.65 -15.51 12.34
N LEU A 328 13.87 -14.72 13.38
CA LEU A 328 14.28 -15.25 14.69
C LEU A 328 13.15 -16.05 15.33
N ALA A 329 11.93 -15.51 15.37
CA ALA A 329 10.74 -16.19 15.91
C ALA A 329 10.45 -17.50 15.15
N ARG A 330 10.59 -17.49 13.83
CA ARG A 330 10.41 -18.66 12.96
C ARG A 330 11.31 -19.85 13.30
N ARG A 331 12.48 -19.62 13.91
CA ARG A 331 13.37 -20.70 14.38
C ARG A 331 12.79 -21.49 15.56
N PHE A 332 11.85 -20.89 16.30
CA PHE A 332 11.25 -21.47 17.50
C PHE A 332 9.79 -21.92 17.28
N ILE A 333 9.15 -21.44 16.22
CA ILE A 333 7.76 -21.75 15.85
C ILE A 333 7.77 -22.75 14.69
N LYS A 334 7.07 -23.88 14.83
CA LYS A 334 6.99 -24.91 13.79
C LYS A 334 6.16 -24.47 12.59
#